data_AF-A0A7Y5JZX6-F1
#
_entry.id   AF-A0A7Y5JZX6-F1
#
_cell.length_a   1.000
_cell.length_b   1.000
_cell.length_c   1.000
_cell.angle_alpha   90.00
_cell.angle_beta   90.00
_cell.angle_gamma   90.00
#
_symmetry.space_group_name_H-M   'P 1'
#
loop_
_entity.id
_entity.type
_entity.pdbx_description
1 polymer ?
#
loop_
_entity_poly.entity_id
_entity_poly.type
_entity_poly.pdbx_seq_one_letter_code
_entity_poly.pdbx_strand_id
1 'polypeptide(L)'
;MLPNPLHPAIVHFPVVLAFLLPIFALGALWTIRRGRAPRRAWAIPLALSAALALSAWVAVQTGEAQDERVERVVPDQPLETHEEGAELFLTLSGVLAVVSAAGLAPGMAGRASRVLATAGAVALVAVAASVGHSGGQLVYRYNAASAYAAPAPALISGGNDVDGE
;
A
#
# COMPACT_ATOMS: atom_id res chain seq x y z
N MET A 1 -13.67 9.73 14.80
CA MET A 1 -13.96 10.26 13.46
C MET A 1 -12.95 9.65 12.50
N LEU A 2 -13.40 9.00 11.43
CA LEU A 2 -12.49 8.43 10.42
C LEU A 2 -11.94 9.56 9.54
N PRO A 3 -10.66 9.54 9.13
CA PRO A 3 -10.09 10.57 8.26
C PRO A 3 -10.78 10.54 6.89
N ASN A 4 -11.08 11.72 6.35
CA ASN A 4 -11.56 11.90 4.98
C ASN A 4 -10.60 12.88 4.28
N PRO A 5 -9.83 12.43 3.28
CA PRO A 5 -9.86 11.12 2.61
C PRO A 5 -9.30 9.95 3.43
N LEU A 6 -9.87 8.75 3.26
CA LEU A 6 -9.44 7.52 3.92
C LEU A 6 -8.14 6.97 3.32
N HIS A 7 -7.99 7.04 2.00
CA HIS A 7 -6.89 6.43 1.27
C HIS A 7 -5.51 6.90 1.75
N PRO A 8 -5.22 8.21 1.94
CA PRO A 8 -3.92 8.67 2.43
C PRO A 8 -3.54 8.12 3.81
N ALA A 9 -4.50 7.82 4.69
CA ALA A 9 -4.20 7.20 5.98
C ALA A 9 -3.81 5.73 5.82
N ILE A 10 -4.46 5.02 4.89
CA ILE A 10 -4.28 3.58 4.67
C ILE A 10 -2.97 3.27 3.93
N VAL A 11 -2.56 4.12 2.96
CA VAL A 11 -1.34 3.88 2.18
C VAL A 11 -0.04 3.93 3.00
N HIS A 12 -0.06 4.45 4.23
CA HIS A 12 1.12 4.43 5.10
C HIS A 12 1.50 3.02 5.56
N PHE A 13 0.52 2.12 5.73
CA PHE A 13 0.77 0.75 6.15
C PHE A 13 1.63 -0.04 5.15
N PRO A 14 1.27 -0.15 3.84
CA PRO A 14 2.09 -0.85 2.88
C PRO A 14 3.48 -0.24 2.73
N VAL A 15 3.61 1.10 2.83
CA VAL A 15 4.92 1.77 2.80
C VAL A 15 5.79 1.29 3.96
N VAL A 16 5.33 1.43 5.20
CA VAL A 16 6.13 1.02 6.37
C VAL A 16 6.49 -0.46 6.32
N LEU A 17 5.53 -1.33 5.95
CA LEU A 17 5.75 -2.76 5.87
C LEU A 17 6.77 -3.14 4.77
N ALA A 18 6.74 -2.46 3.62
CA ALA A 18 7.70 -2.68 2.54
C ALA A 18 9.15 -2.40 2.98
N PHE A 19 9.37 -1.38 3.81
CA PHE A 19 10.71 -1.06 4.34
C PHE A 19 11.13 -1.95 5.52
N LEU A 20 10.18 -2.37 6.38
CA LEU A 20 10.50 -3.26 7.51
C LEU A 20 10.78 -4.69 7.06
N LEU A 21 10.05 -5.21 6.07
CA LEU A 21 10.17 -6.58 5.60
C LEU A 21 11.62 -7.01 5.26
N PRO A 22 12.41 -6.30 4.44
CA PRO A 22 13.78 -6.71 4.13
C PRO A 22 14.68 -6.74 5.37
N ILE A 23 14.48 -5.85 6.35
CA ILE A 23 15.25 -5.84 7.61
C ILE A 23 15.00 -7.13 8.40
N PHE A 24 13.73 -7.50 8.57
CA PHE A 24 13.37 -8.73 9.27
C PHE A 24 13.75 -10.00 8.49
N ALA A 25 13.65 -9.97 7.16
CA ALA A 25 14.06 -11.08 6.30
C ALA A 25 15.59 -11.33 6.37
N LEU A 26 16.40 -10.26 6.31
CA LEU A 26 17.85 -10.34 6.49
C LEU A 26 18.22 -10.83 7.90
N GLY A 27 17.55 -10.30 8.94
CA GLY A 27 17.72 -10.78 10.31
C GLY A 27 17.36 -12.25 10.49
N ALA A 28 16.29 -12.71 9.85
CA ALA A 28 15.90 -14.12 9.84
C ALA A 28 16.95 -14.99 9.14
N LEU A 29 17.43 -14.61 7.96
CA LEU A 29 18.52 -15.33 7.28
C LEU A 29 19.78 -15.40 8.16
N TRP A 30 20.17 -14.30 8.80
CA TRP A 30 21.34 -14.25 9.67
C TRP A 30 21.20 -15.18 10.88
N THR A 31 20.03 -15.18 11.55
CA THR A 31 19.80 -16.07 12.70
C THR A 31 19.74 -17.55 12.31
N ILE A 32 19.21 -17.87 11.12
CA ILE A 32 19.22 -19.24 10.57
C ILE A 32 20.66 -19.69 10.33
N ARG A 33 21.52 -18.82 9.79
CA ARG A 33 22.95 -19.13 9.59
C ARG A 33 23.69 -19.36 10.92
N ARG A 34 23.21 -18.80 12.03
CA ARG A 34 23.72 -19.05 13.39
C ARG A 34 23.12 -20.30 14.06
N GLY A 35 22.36 -21.13 13.33
CA GLY A 35 21.84 -22.40 13.82
C GLY A 35 20.43 -22.34 14.43
N ARG A 36 19.72 -21.21 14.36
CA ARG A 36 18.30 -21.18 14.77
C ARG A 36 17.42 -21.97 13.80
N ALA A 37 16.36 -22.57 14.34
CA ALA A 37 15.39 -23.32 13.56
C ALA A 37 14.75 -22.45 12.45
N PRO A 38 14.86 -22.82 11.16
CA PRO A 38 14.36 -22.01 10.03
C PRO A 38 12.89 -21.62 10.14
N ARG A 39 12.01 -22.55 10.54
CA ARG A 39 10.57 -22.29 10.64
C ARG A 39 10.23 -21.19 11.66
N ARG A 40 10.93 -21.16 12.80
CA ARG A 40 10.71 -20.15 13.85
C ARG A 40 11.26 -18.79 13.45
N ALA A 41 12.48 -18.75 12.91
CA ALA A 41 13.10 -17.51 12.46
C ALA A 41 12.35 -16.88 11.26
N TRP A 42 11.79 -17.70 10.38
CA TRP A 42 11.10 -17.25 9.17
C TRP A 42 9.62 -16.89 9.36
N ALA A 43 9.03 -17.20 10.51
CA ALA A 43 7.62 -16.88 10.80
C ALA A 43 7.35 -15.36 10.73
N ILE A 44 8.28 -14.53 11.20
CA ILE A 44 8.12 -13.07 11.21
C ILE A 44 8.14 -12.50 9.78
N PRO A 45 9.14 -12.80 8.91
CA PRO A 45 9.10 -12.39 7.50
C PRO A 45 7.83 -12.81 6.76
N LEU A 46 7.32 -14.02 7.01
CA LEU A 46 6.06 -14.48 6.41
C LEU A 46 4.86 -13.66 6.90
N ALA A 47 4.76 -13.41 8.20
CA ALA A 47 3.68 -12.59 8.75
C ALA A 47 3.69 -11.17 8.18
N LEU A 48 4.88 -10.57 8.07
CA LEU A 48 5.06 -9.24 7.50
C LEU A 48 4.72 -9.18 6.01
N SER A 49 5.10 -10.19 5.21
CA SER A 49 4.76 -10.21 3.77
C SER A 49 3.27 -10.44 3.53
N ALA A 50 2.60 -11.26 4.35
CA ALA A 50 1.16 -11.41 4.32
C ALA A 50 0.43 -10.11 4.72
N ALA A 51 0.87 -9.45 5.79
CA ALA A 51 0.33 -8.16 6.20
C ALA A 51 0.54 -7.08 5.14
N LEU A 52 1.71 -7.07 4.49
CA LEU A 52 2.02 -6.17 3.39
C LEU A 52 1.04 -6.35 2.24
N ALA A 53 0.86 -7.58 1.75
CA ALA A 53 -0.05 -7.88 0.65
C ALA A 53 -1.50 -7.50 0.99
N LEU A 54 -1.96 -7.82 2.20
CA LEU A 54 -3.30 -7.43 2.66
C LEU A 54 -3.45 -5.90 2.71
N SER A 55 -2.46 -5.19 3.26
CA SER A 55 -2.51 -3.72 3.34
C SER A 55 -2.45 -3.04 1.98
N ALA A 56 -1.70 -3.61 1.02
CA ALA A 56 -1.65 -3.15 -0.35
C ALA A 56 -3.01 -3.34 -1.05
N TRP A 57 -3.68 -4.47 -0.82
CA TRP A 57 -5.02 -4.71 -1.36
C TRP A 57 -6.02 -3.70 -0.82
N VAL A 58 -6.03 -3.47 0.50
CA VAL A 58 -6.92 -2.46 1.11
C VAL A 58 -6.61 -1.06 0.56
N ALA A 59 -5.32 -0.73 0.36
CA ALA A 59 -4.92 0.54 -0.23
C ALA A 59 -5.50 0.73 -1.65
N VAL A 60 -5.36 -0.26 -2.52
CA VAL A 60 -5.93 -0.24 -3.89
C VAL A 60 -7.45 -0.08 -3.83
N GLN A 61 -8.17 -0.92 -3.07
CA GLN A 61 -9.63 -0.80 -2.97
C GLN A 61 -10.09 0.57 -2.48
N THR A 62 -9.35 1.18 -1.55
CA THR A 62 -9.70 2.52 -1.05
C THR A 62 -9.34 3.63 -2.03
N GLY A 63 -8.38 3.41 -2.93
CA GLY A 63 -8.04 4.32 -4.03
C GLY A 63 -9.14 4.31 -5.09
N GLU A 64 -9.50 3.13 -5.58
CA GLU A 64 -10.59 2.92 -6.55
C GLU A 64 -11.91 3.55 -6.08
N ALA A 65 -12.27 3.34 -4.81
CA ALA A 65 -13.50 3.91 -4.24
C ALA A 65 -13.53 5.45 -4.20
N GLN A 66 -12.38 6.10 -4.39
CA GLN A 66 -12.19 7.54 -4.33
C GLN A 66 -11.83 8.15 -5.69
N ASP A 67 -11.68 7.32 -6.72
CA ASP A 67 -11.09 7.67 -8.00
C ASP A 67 -11.94 8.68 -8.80
N GLU A 68 -13.23 8.38 -9.03
CA GLU A 68 -14.16 9.28 -9.73
C GLU A 68 -14.22 10.71 -9.15
N ARG A 69 -13.91 10.86 -7.86
CA ARG A 69 -13.87 12.17 -7.20
C ARG A 69 -12.57 12.92 -7.51
N VAL A 70 -11.45 12.22 -7.60
CA VAL A 70 -10.12 12.78 -7.86
C VAL A 70 -9.89 13.04 -9.36
N GLU A 71 -10.40 12.18 -10.25
CA GLU A 71 -10.35 12.35 -11.72
C GLU A 71 -10.92 13.70 -12.19
N ARG A 72 -11.89 14.28 -11.45
CA ARG A 72 -12.49 15.57 -11.82
C ARG A 72 -11.53 16.76 -11.69
N VAL A 73 -10.43 16.61 -10.95
CA VAL A 73 -9.50 17.69 -10.63
C VAL A 73 -8.05 17.36 -10.98
N VAL A 74 -7.74 16.10 -11.31
CA VAL A 74 -6.42 15.62 -11.70
C VAL A 74 -6.48 15.05 -13.12
N PRO A 75 -5.49 15.33 -13.99
CA PRO A 75 -5.46 14.71 -15.32
C PRO A 75 -5.34 13.17 -15.24
N ASP A 76 -5.99 12.47 -16.17
CA ASP A 76 -6.09 11.01 -16.19
C ASP A 76 -4.70 10.33 -16.18
N GLN A 77 -3.77 10.76 -17.03
CA GLN A 77 -2.47 10.07 -17.19
C GLN A 77 -1.65 9.96 -15.88
N PRO A 78 -1.42 11.04 -15.10
CA PRO A 78 -0.76 10.93 -13.79
C PRO A 78 -1.47 9.99 -12.81
N LEU A 79 -2.80 9.98 -12.82
CA LEU A 79 -3.63 9.17 -11.94
C LEU A 79 -3.52 7.69 -12.32
N GLU A 80 -3.74 7.36 -13.59
CA GLU A 80 -3.55 6.03 -14.17
C GLU A 80 -2.13 5.49 -13.89
N THR A 81 -1.09 6.33 -14.04
CA THR A 81 0.30 5.93 -13.72
C THR A 81 0.47 5.54 -12.25
N HIS A 82 -0.24 6.20 -11.34
CA HIS A 82 -0.21 5.85 -9.92
C HIS A 82 -0.96 4.55 -9.64
N GLU A 83 -2.13 4.38 -10.25
CA GLU A 83 -2.97 3.19 -10.12
C GLU A 83 -2.30 1.94 -10.67
N GLU A 84 -1.80 1.98 -11.90
CA GLU A 84 -1.04 0.88 -12.50
C GLU A 84 0.17 0.50 -11.63
N GLY A 85 0.85 1.51 -11.06
CA GLY A 85 1.93 1.31 -10.12
C GLY A 85 1.47 0.61 -8.83
N ALA A 86 0.32 1.01 -8.28
CA ALA A 86 -0.26 0.43 -7.08
C ALA A 86 -0.72 -1.03 -7.31
N GLU A 87 -1.31 -1.32 -8.46
CA GLU A 87 -1.69 -2.68 -8.88
C GLU A 87 -0.48 -3.58 -9.08
N LEU A 88 0.58 -3.07 -9.72
CA LEU A 88 1.84 -3.79 -9.86
C LEU A 88 2.44 -4.09 -8.47
N PHE A 89 2.46 -3.10 -7.58
CA PHE A 89 2.94 -3.27 -6.22
C PHE A 89 2.12 -4.32 -5.44
N LEU A 90 0.79 -4.29 -5.54
CA LEU A 90 -0.10 -5.30 -4.97
C LEU A 90 0.25 -6.69 -5.51
N THR A 91 0.33 -6.85 -6.83
CA THR A 91 0.66 -8.13 -7.48
C THR A 91 2.00 -8.68 -6.99
N LEU A 92 3.04 -7.85 -6.98
CA LEU A 92 4.38 -8.25 -6.53
C LEU A 92 4.40 -8.58 -5.03
N SER A 93 3.67 -7.84 -4.20
CA SER A 93 3.55 -8.14 -2.77
C SER A 93 2.84 -9.47 -2.50
N GLY A 94 1.81 -9.80 -3.28
CA GLY A 94 1.11 -11.09 -3.24
C GLY A 94 2.03 -12.25 -3.64
N VAL A 95 2.76 -12.11 -4.75
CA VAL A 95 3.79 -13.09 -5.17
C VAL A 95 4.85 -13.26 -4.08
N LEU A 96 5.32 -12.16 -3.50
CA LEU A 96 6.31 -12.19 -2.41
C LEU A 96 5.78 -12.93 -1.18
N ALA A 97 4.50 -12.79 -0.82
CA ALA A 97 3.88 -13.53 0.27
C ALA A 97 3.86 -15.04 -0.02
N VAL A 98 3.52 -15.46 -1.25
CA VAL A 98 3.55 -16.87 -1.67
C VAL A 98 4.97 -17.43 -1.61
N VAL A 99 5.96 -16.72 -2.16
CA VAL A 99 7.38 -17.13 -2.10
C VAL A 99 7.87 -17.18 -0.64
N SER A 100 7.44 -16.24 0.20
CA SER A 100 7.75 -16.25 1.64
C SER A 100 7.16 -17.47 2.33
N ALA A 101 5.93 -17.88 1.98
CA ALA A 101 5.29 -19.07 2.54
C ALA A 101 6.04 -20.35 2.15
N ALA A 102 6.48 -20.45 0.90
CA ALA A 102 7.36 -21.53 0.45
C ALA A 102 8.70 -21.58 1.23
N GLY A 103 9.13 -20.45 1.79
CA GLY A 103 10.25 -20.35 2.72
C GLY A 103 10.12 -21.17 4.02
N LEU A 104 8.92 -21.67 4.36
CA LEU A 104 8.72 -22.61 5.48
C LEU A 104 9.08 -24.06 5.14
N ALA A 105 9.22 -24.39 3.86
CA ALA A 105 9.57 -25.75 3.44
C ALA A 105 10.98 -26.16 3.95
N PRO A 106 11.19 -27.46 4.21
CA PRO A 106 12.52 -27.97 4.51
C PRO A 106 13.42 -28.02 3.26
N GLY A 107 14.71 -28.27 3.48
CA GLY A 107 15.66 -28.55 2.39
C GLY A 107 15.98 -27.36 1.48
N MET A 108 16.35 -27.67 0.23
CA MET A 108 16.81 -26.69 -0.76
C MET A 108 15.70 -25.73 -1.17
N ALA A 109 14.47 -26.23 -1.36
CA ALA A 109 13.33 -25.41 -1.78
C ALA A 109 13.09 -24.25 -0.80
N GLY A 110 12.94 -24.54 0.50
CA GLY A 110 12.76 -23.47 1.48
C GLY A 110 13.97 -22.55 1.60
N ARG A 111 15.20 -23.06 1.43
CA ARG A 111 16.40 -22.22 1.43
C ARG A 111 16.38 -21.23 0.26
N ALA A 112 16.09 -21.71 -0.95
CA ALA A 112 15.98 -20.88 -2.15
C ALA A 112 14.86 -19.85 -1.99
N SER A 113 13.67 -20.27 -1.55
CA SER A 113 12.53 -19.37 -1.30
C SER A 113 12.84 -18.27 -0.30
N ARG A 114 13.56 -18.55 0.80
CA ARG A 114 13.96 -17.50 1.76
C ARG A 114 14.92 -16.48 1.16
N VAL A 115 15.86 -16.94 0.33
CA VAL A 115 16.80 -16.03 -0.38
C VAL A 115 16.04 -15.19 -1.40
N LEU A 116 15.20 -15.82 -2.22
CA LEU A 116 14.39 -15.13 -3.23
C LEU A 116 13.40 -14.15 -2.60
N ALA A 117 12.73 -14.53 -1.52
CA ALA A 117 11.86 -13.62 -0.77
C ALA A 117 12.63 -12.43 -0.19
N THR A 118 13.85 -12.65 0.33
CA THR A 118 14.66 -11.54 0.86
C THR A 118 15.09 -10.60 -0.26
N ALA A 119 15.55 -11.13 -1.40
CA ALA A 119 15.90 -10.32 -2.56
C ALA A 119 14.69 -9.57 -3.13
N GLY A 120 13.55 -10.27 -3.23
CA GLY A 120 12.27 -9.69 -3.65
C GLY A 120 11.79 -8.58 -2.72
N ALA A 121 11.93 -8.74 -1.40
CA ALA A 121 11.60 -7.70 -0.43
C ALA A 121 12.46 -6.44 -0.61
N VAL A 122 13.76 -6.60 -0.90
CA VAL A 122 14.65 -5.46 -1.20
C VAL A 122 14.24 -4.78 -2.51
N ALA A 123 13.94 -5.56 -3.57
CA ALA A 123 13.48 -5.00 -4.83
C ALA A 123 12.13 -4.28 -4.70
N LEU A 124 11.23 -4.79 -3.85
CA LEU A 124 9.91 -4.24 -3.62
C LEU A 124 9.96 -2.85 -2.95
N VAL A 125 11.03 -2.52 -2.22
CA VAL A 125 11.26 -1.16 -1.70
C VAL A 125 11.37 -0.14 -2.84
N ALA A 126 12.04 -0.48 -3.94
CA ALA A 126 12.16 0.42 -5.08
C ALA A 126 10.80 0.66 -5.76
N VAL A 127 9.98 -0.40 -5.88
CA VAL A 127 8.61 -0.29 -6.40
C VAL A 127 7.76 0.58 -5.46
N ALA A 128 7.81 0.34 -4.15
CA ALA A 128 7.10 1.15 -3.16
C ALA A 128 7.49 2.64 -3.24
N ALA A 129 8.78 2.94 -3.42
CA ALA A 129 9.27 4.30 -3.59
C ALA A 129 8.75 4.95 -4.88
N SER A 130 8.68 4.19 -5.98
CA SER A 130 8.12 4.66 -7.25
C SER A 130 6.63 5.01 -7.13
N VAL A 131 5.83 4.12 -6.51
CA VAL A 131 4.39 4.35 -6.28
C VAL A 131 4.15 5.50 -5.33
N GLY A 132 4.96 5.59 -4.26
CA GLY A 132 4.92 6.72 -3.33
C GLY A 132 5.29 8.05 -4.01
N HIS A 133 6.23 8.03 -4.95
CA HIS A 133 6.60 9.22 -5.72
C HIS A 133 5.46 9.68 -6.64
N SER A 134 4.83 8.78 -7.40
CA SER A 134 3.68 9.13 -8.24
C SER A 134 2.50 9.64 -7.39
N GLY A 135 2.21 8.98 -6.26
CA GLY A 135 1.17 9.45 -5.33
C GLY A 135 1.48 10.83 -4.73
N GLY A 136 2.75 11.10 -4.43
CA GLY A 136 3.21 12.42 -4.02
C GLY A 136 3.01 13.48 -5.10
N GLN A 137 3.23 13.14 -6.38
CA GLN A 137 2.95 14.07 -7.48
C GLN A 137 1.46 14.42 -7.58
N LEU A 138 0.56 13.43 -7.40
CA LEU A 138 -0.89 13.69 -7.40
C LEU A 138 -1.26 14.77 -6.39
N VAL A 139 -0.73 14.67 -5.17
CA VAL A 139 -1.01 15.63 -4.11
C VAL A 139 -0.32 16.98 -4.34
N TYR A 140 0.99 16.99 -4.57
CA TYR A 140 1.80 18.21 -4.55
C TYR A 140 1.88 18.95 -5.88
N ARG A 141 1.76 18.24 -7.01
CA ARG A 141 1.85 18.82 -8.36
C ARG A 141 0.49 19.01 -9.00
N TYR A 142 -0.40 18.03 -8.84
CA TYR A 142 -1.73 18.02 -9.47
C TYR A 142 -2.86 18.40 -8.52
N ASN A 143 -2.55 18.73 -7.26
CA ASN A 143 -3.51 19.25 -6.28
C ASN A 143 -4.72 18.33 -6.04
N ALA A 144 -4.51 17.01 -6.03
CA ALA A 144 -5.56 16.01 -5.81
C ALA A 144 -6.36 16.23 -4.51
N ALA A 145 -5.75 16.85 -3.49
CA ALA A 145 -6.41 17.16 -2.22
C ALA A 145 -7.60 18.14 -2.37
N SER A 146 -7.62 18.97 -3.43
CA SER A 146 -8.72 19.89 -3.71
C SER A 146 -10.06 19.21 -3.95
N ALA A 147 -10.06 17.94 -4.37
CA ALA A 147 -11.25 17.12 -4.52
C ALA A 147 -12.07 16.95 -3.23
N TYR A 148 -11.43 17.19 -2.07
CA TYR A 148 -12.01 17.05 -0.74
C TYR A 148 -12.26 18.40 -0.03
N ALA A 149 -11.96 19.52 -0.70
CA ALA A 149 -12.07 20.86 -0.11
C ALA A 149 -13.46 21.52 -0.27
N ALA A 150 -14.36 20.97 -1.11
CA ALA A 150 -15.68 21.56 -1.35
C ALA A 150 -16.70 21.21 -0.23
N PRO A 151 -17.42 22.19 0.34
CA PRO A 151 -18.56 21.92 1.23
C PRO A 151 -19.68 21.23 0.44
N ALA A 152 -20.39 20.29 1.09
CA ALA A 152 -21.67 19.81 0.56
C ALA A 152 -22.56 21.03 0.26
N PRO A 153 -23.23 21.11 -0.90
CA PRO A 153 -24.08 22.25 -1.20
C PRO A 153 -25.11 22.38 -0.07
N ALA A 154 -25.05 23.49 0.65
CA ALA A 154 -26.08 23.84 1.62
C ALA A 154 -27.39 23.84 0.83
N LEU A 155 -28.28 22.91 1.16
CA LEU A 155 -29.67 22.97 0.72
C LEU A 155 -30.17 24.35 1.13
N ILE A 156 -30.31 25.24 0.15
CA ILE A 156 -30.97 26.53 0.32
C ILE A 156 -32.43 26.19 0.60
N SER A 157 -32.75 25.95 1.87
CA SER A 157 -34.10 26.06 2.40
C SER A 157 -34.37 27.56 2.56
N GLY A 158 -34.53 28.23 1.42
CA GLY A 158 -35.05 29.59 1.34
C GLY A 158 -36.56 29.53 1.34
N GLY A 159 -37.14 29.11 2.48
CA GLY A 159 -38.54 29.40 2.78
C GLY A 159 -38.65 30.90 3.00
N ASN A 160 -39.10 31.63 1.97
CA ASN A 160 -39.58 33.00 2.14
C ASN A 160 -40.96 32.94 2.78
N ASP A 161 -40.98 32.74 4.10
CA ASP A 161 -42.07 33.23 4.94
C ASP A 161 -41.75 34.69 5.26
N VAL A 162 -42.35 35.60 4.50
CA VAL A 162 -42.51 37.00 4.91
C VAL A 162 -43.99 37.34 4.76
N ASP A 163 -44.72 36.95 5.80
CA ASP A 163 -45.90 37.69 6.26
C ASP A 163 -45.44 39.03 6.85
N GLY A 164 -46.22 40.10 6.66
CA GLY A 164 -46.25 41.21 7.61
C GLY A 164 -46.09 42.62 7.07
N GLU A 165 -47.25 43.19 6.70
CA GLU A 165 -47.67 44.60 6.87
C GLU A 165 -47.07 45.71 5.97
#